data_AF-A0A654A747-F1
#
_entry.id   AF-A0A654A747-F1
#
_cell.length_a   1.000
_cell.length_b   1.000
_cell.length_c   1.000
_cell.angle_alpha   90.00
_cell.angle_beta   90.00
_cell.angle_gamma   90.00
#
_symmetry.space_group_name_H-M   'P 1'
#
loop_
_entity.id
_entity.type
_entity.pdbx_description
1 polymer ?
#
loop_
_entity_poly.entity_id
_entity_poly.type
_entity_poly.pdbx_seq_one_letter_code
_entity_poly.pdbx_strand_id
1 'polypeptide(L)'
;MKEVTLKSFAVIRGAVRYASEGPITVTEDEAKRLKDADQLADDDDDDDGDDLTGLKLVDLKKVAEDEGVDLGEATTKAAIADLIRAHRATAPGE
;
A
#
# COMPACT_ATOMS: atom_id res chain seq x y z
N MET A 1 -13.06 11.18 3.23
CA MET A 1 -12.32 11.47 4.49
C MET A 1 -11.85 10.14 5.04
N LYS A 2 -10.68 10.09 5.64
CA LYS A 2 -9.99 8.85 6.01
C LYS A 2 -9.33 9.00 7.36
N GLU A 3 -9.42 7.98 8.20
CA GLU A 3 -8.66 7.93 9.44
C GLU A 3 -7.26 7.40 9.14
N VAL A 4 -6.25 8.07 9.67
CA VAL A 4 -4.87 7.65 9.53
C VAL A 4 -4.17 7.72 10.87
N THR A 5 -3.31 6.74 11.13
CA THR A 5 -2.45 6.74 12.30
C THR A 5 -1.11 7.35 11.93
N LEU A 6 -0.61 8.32 12.70
CA LEU A 6 0.72 8.88 12.46
C LEU A 6 1.80 8.01 13.13
N LYS A 7 2.95 7.88 12.48
CA LYS A 7 4.15 7.21 13.03
C LYS A 7 4.95 8.15 13.94
N SER A 8 4.83 9.45 13.72
CA SER A 8 5.57 10.50 14.43
C SER A 8 4.76 11.80 14.42
N PHE A 9 5.39 12.96 14.26
CA PHE A 9 4.70 14.23 14.09
C PHE A 9 4.48 14.54 12.60
N ALA A 10 3.36 15.13 12.25
CA ALA A 10 3.04 15.56 10.90
C ALA A 10 2.31 16.90 10.89
N VAL A 11 2.46 17.68 9.82
CA VAL A 11 1.75 18.95 9.66
C VAL A 11 0.52 18.73 8.80
N ILE A 12 -0.65 18.87 9.40
CA ILE A 12 -1.93 18.57 8.76
C ILE A 12 -2.80 19.81 8.82
N ARG A 13 -3.17 20.33 7.65
CA ARG A 13 -3.91 21.60 7.52
C ARG A 13 -3.25 22.76 8.28
N GLY A 14 -1.91 22.78 8.32
CA GLY A 14 -1.14 23.81 9.03
C GLY A 14 -1.04 23.64 10.54
N ALA A 15 -1.60 22.56 11.12
CA ALA A 15 -1.45 22.21 12.53
C ALA A 15 -0.50 21.02 12.70
N VAL A 16 0.39 21.07 13.69
CA VAL A 16 1.24 19.92 14.04
C VAL A 16 0.40 18.92 14.83
N ARG A 17 0.35 17.69 14.33
CA ARG A 17 -0.30 16.53 14.95
C ARG A 17 0.74 15.50 15.32
N TYR A 18 0.50 14.76 16.39
CA TYR A 18 1.40 13.75 16.93
C TYR A 18 0.76 12.37 16.93
N ALA A 19 1.56 11.34 16.68
CA ALA A 19 1.17 9.93 16.81
C ALA A 19 0.46 9.57 18.13
N SER A 20 0.83 10.23 19.23
CA SER A 20 0.23 10.01 20.55
C SER A 20 -1.22 10.51 20.67
N GLU A 21 -1.70 11.34 19.75
CA GLU A 21 -3.11 11.76 19.71
C GLU A 21 -4.04 10.63 19.24
N GLY A 22 -3.48 9.54 18.70
CA GLY A 22 -4.24 8.44 18.12
C GLY A 22 -4.61 8.70 16.65
N PRO A 23 -5.57 7.94 16.10
CA PRO A 23 -6.00 8.10 14.71
C PRO A 23 -6.63 9.46 14.49
N ILE A 24 -6.32 10.06 13.35
CA ILE A 24 -6.79 11.39 12.97
C ILE A 24 -7.52 11.34 11.64
N THR A 25 -8.65 12.04 11.56
CA THR A 25 -9.42 12.13 10.32
C THR A 25 -8.83 13.19 9.39
N VAL A 26 -8.37 12.76 8.23
CA VAL A 26 -7.81 13.60 7.16
C VAL A 26 -8.59 13.45 5.85
N THR A 27 -8.31 14.31 4.88
CA THR A 27 -8.76 14.12 3.50
C THR A 27 -7.90 13.05 2.82
N GLU A 28 -8.41 12.44 1.75
CA GLU A 28 -7.65 11.45 0.99
C GLU A 28 -6.35 12.03 0.39
N ASP A 29 -6.37 13.30 -0.05
CA ASP A 29 -5.17 13.99 -0.54
C ASP A 29 -4.11 14.12 0.57
N GLU A 30 -4.52 14.50 1.78
CA GLU A 30 -3.61 14.57 2.93
C GLU A 30 -3.11 13.19 3.36
N ALA A 31 -3.99 12.17 3.40
CA ALA A 31 -3.58 10.80 3.68
C ALA A 31 -2.52 10.33 2.67
N LYS A 32 -2.71 10.62 1.38
CA LYS A 32 -1.76 10.28 0.32
C LYS A 32 -0.42 11.01 0.49
N ARG A 33 -0.44 12.31 0.82
CA ARG A 33 0.79 13.08 1.10
C ARG A 33 1.53 12.56 2.32
N LEU A 34 0.81 12.22 3.39
CA LEU A 34 1.39 11.65 4.60
C LEU A 34 1.98 10.25 4.35
N LYS A 35 1.31 9.45 3.50
CA LYS A 35 1.80 8.13 3.06
C LYS A 35 3.07 8.25 2.22
N ASP A 36 3.08 9.16 1.23
CA ASP A 36 4.25 9.43 0.38
C ASP A 36 5.46 9.93 1.20
N ALA A 37 5.18 10.69 2.25
CA ALA A 37 6.19 11.18 3.19
C ALA A 37 6.60 10.17 4.29
N ASP A 38 6.13 8.91 4.25
CA ASP A 38 6.38 7.87 5.29
C ASP A 38 5.99 8.33 6.72
N GLN A 39 5.01 9.23 6.84
CA GLN A 39 4.57 9.78 8.12
C GLN A 39 3.42 9.01 8.77
N LEU A 40 2.79 8.11 8.02
CA LEU A 40 1.76 7.23 8.55
C LEU A 40 2.42 6.03 9.22
N ALA A 41 1.91 5.64 10.39
CA ALA A 41 2.12 4.28 10.87
C ALA A 41 1.46 3.38 9.83
N ASP A 42 2.16 2.31 9.42
CA ASP A 42 1.73 1.34 8.39
C ASP A 42 0.30 0.89 8.75
N ASP A 43 -0.67 1.63 8.23
CA ASP A 43 -2.09 1.33 8.33
C ASP A 43 -2.28 0.48 7.09
N ASP A 44 -2.36 -0.83 7.33
CA ASP A 44 -3.05 -1.80 6.48
C ASP A 44 -4.40 -1.18 6.09
N ASP A 45 -4.37 -0.32 5.07
CA ASP A 45 -5.54 -0.12 4.26
C ASP A 45 -5.85 -1.47 3.66
N ASP A 46 -6.89 -2.08 4.22
CA ASP A 46 -7.90 -2.90 3.54
C ASP A 46 -8.26 -2.22 2.20
N ASP A 47 -7.35 -2.28 1.24
CA ASP A 47 -7.60 -1.98 -0.15
C ASP A 47 -8.06 -3.29 -0.78
N ASP A 48 -9.37 -3.52 -0.65
CA ASP A 48 -10.13 -4.69 -1.12
C ASP A 48 -10.18 -4.75 -2.68
N GLY A 49 -9.06 -4.48 -3.35
CA GLY A 49 -9.04 -4.34 -4.80
C GLY A 49 -7.66 -4.30 -5.42
N ASP A 50 -7.00 -5.47 -5.55
CA ASP A 50 -5.91 -5.68 -6.53
C ASP A 50 -4.80 -4.60 -6.54
N ASP A 51 -4.54 -3.94 -5.41
CA ASP A 51 -3.61 -2.81 -5.34
C ASP A 51 -2.17 -3.29 -5.10
N LEU A 52 -1.72 -4.18 -5.99
CA LEU A 52 -0.31 -4.55 -6.15
C LEU A 52 0.57 -3.31 -6.39
N THR A 53 -0.02 -2.20 -6.84
CA THR A 53 0.62 -0.90 -7.02
C THR A 53 1.03 -0.22 -5.71
N GLY A 54 0.32 -0.48 -4.61
CA GLY A 54 0.65 0.03 -3.28
C GLY A 54 1.75 -0.76 -2.54
N LEU A 55 2.05 -1.97 -3.00
CA LEU A 55 2.94 -2.89 -2.30
C LEU A 55 4.43 -2.56 -2.49
N LYS A 56 5.23 -2.90 -1.48
CA LYS A 56 6.70 -2.88 -1.58
C LYS A 56 7.14 -4.07 -2.44
N LEU A 57 8.32 -3.97 -3.06
CA LEU A 57 8.82 -5.02 -3.97
C LEU A 57 8.95 -6.38 -3.24
N VAL A 58 9.28 -6.34 -1.96
CA VAL A 58 9.35 -7.55 -1.12
C VAL A 58 7.98 -8.19 -0.92
N ASP A 59 6.94 -7.40 -0.70
CA ASP A 59 5.58 -7.92 -0.50
C ASP A 59 4.97 -8.41 -1.81
N LEU A 60 5.27 -7.73 -2.94
CA LEU A 60 4.93 -8.24 -4.27
C LEU A 60 5.54 -9.61 -4.56
N LYS A 61 6.80 -9.83 -4.19
CA LYS A 61 7.45 -11.13 -4.35
C LYS A 61 6.79 -12.21 -3.49
N LYS A 62 6.41 -11.89 -2.25
CA LYS A 62 5.68 -12.81 -1.40
C LYS A 62 4.33 -13.20 -1.99
N VAL A 63 3.57 -12.23 -2.50
CA VAL A 63 2.27 -12.49 -3.15
C VAL A 63 2.46 -13.41 -4.36
N ALA A 64 3.46 -13.13 -5.19
CA ALA A 64 3.80 -14.01 -6.30
C ALA A 64 4.18 -15.43 -5.86
N GLU A 65 4.99 -15.59 -4.81
CA GLU A 65 5.35 -16.91 -4.28
C GLU A 65 4.14 -17.66 -3.70
N ASP A 66 3.26 -16.96 -2.98
CA ASP A 66 2.04 -17.52 -2.38
C ASP A 66 1.05 -18.00 -3.46
N GLU A 67 0.90 -17.21 -4.52
CA GLU A 67 0.05 -17.55 -5.67
C GLU A 67 0.75 -18.48 -6.68
N GLY A 68 2.03 -18.83 -6.48
CA GLY A 68 2.78 -19.69 -7.40
C GLY A 68 3.09 -19.05 -8.76
N VAL A 69 3.16 -17.72 -8.81
CA VAL A 69 3.52 -16.92 -9.99
C VAL A 69 5.03 -17.01 -10.23
N ASP A 70 5.41 -17.50 -11.42
CA ASP A 70 6.81 -17.50 -11.84
C ASP A 70 7.25 -16.08 -12.20
N LEU A 71 8.20 -15.54 -11.42
CA LEU A 71 8.70 -14.18 -11.62
C LEU A 71 9.79 -14.08 -12.70
N GLY A 72 10.37 -15.20 -13.14
CA GLY A 72 11.47 -15.21 -14.12
C GLY A 72 12.57 -14.17 -13.82
N GLU A 73 12.82 -13.28 -14.78
CA GLU A 73 13.80 -12.19 -14.69
C GLU A 73 13.21 -10.86 -14.16
N ALA A 74 11.96 -10.87 -13.68
CA ALA A 74 11.29 -9.66 -13.20
C ALA A 74 11.94 -9.15 -11.90
N THR A 75 12.61 -7.99 -12.02
CA THR A 75 13.30 -7.33 -10.90
C THR A 75 12.66 -5.99 -10.50
N THR A 76 11.64 -5.53 -11.26
CA THR A 76 10.94 -4.27 -11.01
C THR A 76 9.55 -4.52 -10.45
N LYS A 77 9.05 -3.59 -9.63
CA LYS A 77 7.71 -3.70 -9.03
C LYS A 77 6.62 -3.85 -10.09
N ALA A 78 6.69 -3.03 -11.13
CA ALA A 78 5.71 -3.04 -12.21
C ALA A 78 5.68 -4.39 -12.93
N ALA A 79 6.85 -4.96 -13.26
CA ALA A 79 6.92 -6.26 -13.92
C ALA A 79 6.36 -7.39 -13.05
N ILE A 80 6.68 -7.39 -11.75
CA ILE A 80 6.17 -8.39 -10.81
C ILE A 80 4.65 -8.27 -10.64
N ALA A 81 4.12 -7.05 -10.47
CA ALA A 81 2.69 -6.82 -10.36
C ALA A 81 1.93 -7.23 -11.64
N ASP A 82 2.49 -6.98 -12.82
CA ASP A 82 1.90 -7.37 -14.10
C ASP A 82 1.82 -8.90 -14.24
N LEU A 83 2.87 -9.63 -13.83
CA LEU A 83 2.88 -11.10 -13.82
C LEU A 83 1.83 -11.69 -12.87
N ILE A 84 1.69 -11.11 -11.67
CA ILE A 84 0.67 -11.54 -10.70
C ILE A 84 -0.73 -11.30 -11.27
N ARG A 85 -1.00 -10.12 -11.84
CA ARG A 85 -2.28 -9.83 -12.51
C ARG A 85 -2.57 -10.78 -13.66
N ALA A 86 -1.56 -11.05 -14.49
CA ALA A 86 -1.70 -11.97 -15.61
C ALA A 86 -2.04 -13.38 -15.13
N HIS A 87 -1.44 -13.84 -14.04
CA HIS A 87 -1.74 -15.13 -13.42
C HIS A 87 -3.17 -15.18 -12.87
N ARG A 88 -3.60 -14.14 -12.14
CA ARG A 88 -4.98 -14.05 -11.63
C ARG A 88 -6.03 -14.00 -12.74
N ALA A 89 -5.72 -13.32 -13.84
CA ALA A 89 -6.60 -13.24 -15.00
C ALA A 89 -6.73 -14.58 -15.76
N THR A 90 -5.74 -15.47 -15.64
CA THR A 90 -5.76 -16.80 -16.26
C THR A 90 -6.26 -17.91 -15.32
N ALA A 91 -6.47 -17.62 -14.05
CA ALA A 91 -7.22 -18.49 -13.14
C ALA A 91 -8.73 -18.26 -13.37
N PRO A 92 -9.42 -19.08 -14.17
CA PRO A 92 -10.88 -18.98 -14.27
C PRO A 92 -11.46 -19.23 -12.88
N GLY A 93 -12.29 -18.31 -12.40
CA GLY A 93 -12.97 -18.42 -11.11
C GLY A 93 -13.66 -19.77 -10.95
N GLU A 94 -13.39 -20.42 -9.82
CA GLU A 94 -14.22 -21.51 -9.27
C GLU A 94 -15.62 -21.00 -8.88
#